data_AF-A0A0C3PDA3-F1
#
_entry.id   AF-A0A0C3PDA3-F1
#
_cell.length_a   1.000
_cell.length_b   1.000
_cell.length_c   1.000
_cell.angle_alpha   90.00
_cell.angle_beta   90.00
_cell.angle_gamma   90.00
#
_symmetry.space_group_name_H-M   'P 1'
#
loop_
_entity.id
_entity.type
_entity.pdbx_description
1 polymer ?
#
loop_
_entity_poly.entity_id
_entity_poly.type
_entity_poly.pdbx_seq_one_letter_code
_entity_poly.pdbx_strand_id
1 'polypeptide(L)'
;MSQTQPEPQDSQLEPHAPLPLPPSQTEEAPKLSVGSEMKFDAFGPLVVNSDGTLSRIANWTEMTPPERERIMRVLVARNKLRLADQEAKLQQDGVAAPDRNLRANDSRAASLD
;
A
#
# COMPACT_ATOMS: atom_id res chain seq x y z
N MET A 1 -42.61 31.45 43.69
CA MET A 1 -41.65 30.34 43.90
C MET A 1 -40.81 30.23 42.64
N SER A 2 -39.70 30.96 42.58
CA SER A 2 -38.83 31.05 41.40
C SER A 2 -37.85 29.88 41.40
N GLN A 3 -37.76 29.18 40.26
CA GLN A 3 -36.81 28.10 40.03
C GLN A 3 -35.57 28.68 39.33
N THR A 4 -34.42 28.67 40.00
CA THR A 4 -33.13 29.13 39.46
C THR A 4 -32.45 28.00 38.68
N GLN A 5 -32.13 28.30 37.43
CA GLN A 5 -31.25 27.56 36.52
C GLN A 5 -29.78 27.72 36.96
N PRO A 6 -28.94 26.67 37.00
CA PRO A 6 -27.49 26.84 37.16
C PRO A 6 -26.78 27.05 35.81
N GLU A 7 -25.83 28.00 35.82
CA GLU A 7 -24.94 28.48 34.76
C GLU A 7 -23.95 27.43 34.19
N PRO A 8 -23.38 27.67 32.99
CA PRO A 8 -22.34 26.83 32.39
C PRO A 8 -20.96 27.13 33.01
N GLN A 9 -20.22 26.07 33.36
CA GLN A 9 -18.85 26.18 33.86
C GLN A 9 -17.87 26.29 32.67
N ASP A 10 -17.27 27.47 32.53
CA ASP A 10 -16.15 27.76 31.64
C ASP A 10 -14.88 27.11 32.22
N SER A 11 -14.48 25.95 31.69
CA SER A 11 -13.27 25.25 32.12
C SER A 11 -12.05 25.77 31.39
N GLN A 12 -11.39 26.70 32.06
CA GLN A 12 -10.04 27.23 31.89
C GLN A 12 -9.03 26.22 31.27
N LEU A 13 -8.42 26.60 30.15
CA LEU A 13 -7.38 25.87 29.42
C LEU A 13 -6.06 25.80 30.23
N GLU A 14 -5.75 24.66 30.83
CA GLU A 14 -4.41 24.38 31.36
C GLU A 14 -3.43 24.00 30.23
N PRO A 15 -2.18 24.50 30.26
CA PRO A 15 -1.16 24.13 29.28
C PRO A 15 -0.70 22.70 29.55
N HIS A 16 -1.21 21.76 28.74
CA HIS A 16 -0.81 20.36 28.74
C HIS A 16 0.65 20.25 28.30
N ALA A 17 1.52 19.87 29.23
CA ALA A 17 2.90 19.52 28.93
C ALA A 17 2.92 18.42 27.86
N PRO A 18 3.72 18.55 26.79
CA PRO A 18 3.75 17.55 25.72
C PRO A 18 4.24 16.21 26.27
N LEU A 19 3.45 15.17 26.04
CA LEU A 19 3.80 13.80 26.39
C LEU A 19 5.12 13.42 25.66
N PRO A 20 6.09 12.80 26.36
CA PRO A 20 7.31 12.33 25.71
C PRO A 20 6.98 11.26 24.69
N LEU A 21 7.56 11.38 23.49
CA LEU A 21 7.46 10.36 22.46
C LEU A 21 8.06 9.04 22.98
N PRO A 22 7.45 7.88 22.68
CA PRO A 22 8.08 6.60 22.97
C PRO A 22 9.43 6.52 22.25
N PRO A 23 10.43 5.81 22.82
CA PRO A 23 11.72 5.63 22.16
C PRO A 23 11.47 5.02 20.78
N SER A 24 12.05 5.62 19.75
CA SER A 24 12.02 5.05 18.41
C SER A 24 12.69 3.68 18.48
N GLN A 25 11.89 2.61 18.52
CA GLN A 25 12.39 1.28 18.23
C GLN A 25 12.94 1.35 16.82
N THR A 26 14.27 1.49 16.73
CA THR A 26 15.00 1.42 15.48
C THR A 26 15.02 -0.05 15.11
N GLU A 27 13.86 -0.58 14.70
CA GLU A 27 13.86 -1.74 13.83
C GLU A 27 14.56 -1.23 12.57
N GLU A 28 15.81 -1.66 12.38
CA GLU A 28 16.60 -1.36 11.20
C GLU A 28 15.76 -1.72 9.97
N ALA A 29 15.12 -0.72 9.38
CA ALA A 29 14.41 -0.91 8.12
C ALA A 29 15.44 -1.44 7.12
N PRO A 30 15.24 -2.64 6.54
CA PRO A 30 16.23 -3.23 5.66
C PRO A 30 16.49 -2.27 4.50
N LYS A 31 17.72 -1.76 4.42
CA LYS A 31 18.18 -0.87 3.34
C LYS A 31 18.20 -1.68 2.04
N LEU A 32 17.22 -1.43 1.20
CA LEU A 32 17.07 -2.11 -0.08
C LEU A 32 18.03 -1.49 -1.10
N SER A 33 19.03 -2.25 -1.53
CA SER A 33 19.84 -1.89 -2.70
C SER A 33 19.08 -2.31 -3.96
N VAL A 34 18.97 -1.39 -4.93
CA VAL A 34 18.31 -1.67 -6.21
C VAL A 34 19.13 -2.72 -6.95
N GLY A 35 18.58 -3.94 -7.09
CA GLY A 35 19.23 -5.08 -7.78
C GLY A 35 19.52 -6.31 -6.90
N SER A 36 19.15 -6.31 -5.62
CA SER A 36 19.30 -7.49 -4.75
C SER A 36 18.01 -8.33 -4.70
N GLU A 37 18.10 -9.63 -5.00
CA GLU A 37 16.97 -10.55 -4.95
C GLU A 37 16.72 -11.03 -3.51
N MET A 38 15.85 -10.32 -2.80
CA MET A 38 15.43 -10.71 -1.46
C MET A 38 14.16 -11.56 -1.55
N LYS A 39 14.16 -12.73 -0.90
CA LYS A 39 12.96 -13.58 -0.80
C LYS A 39 11.95 -12.89 0.12
N PHE A 40 10.94 -12.25 -0.48
CA PHE A 40 9.83 -11.60 0.23
C PHE A 40 8.75 -12.58 0.73
N ASP A 41 8.97 -13.90 0.60
CA ASP A 41 7.98 -14.95 0.89
C ASP A 41 7.38 -14.85 2.31
N ALA A 42 8.14 -14.33 3.28
CA ALA A 42 7.67 -14.16 4.65
C ALA A 42 6.66 -13.01 4.83
N PHE A 43 6.76 -11.95 4.04
CA PHE A 43 6.00 -10.70 4.24
C PHE A 43 4.62 -10.71 3.56
N GLY A 44 4.34 -11.74 2.77
CA GLY A 44 3.05 -11.91 2.12
C GLY A 44 2.85 -11.05 0.86
N PRO A 45 1.59 -10.92 0.41
CA PRO A 45 1.27 -10.26 -0.85
C PRO A 45 1.41 -8.74 -0.76
N LEU A 46 1.75 -8.13 -1.89
CA LEU A 46 1.71 -6.68 -2.06
C LEU A 46 0.28 -6.19 -2.32
N VAL A 47 -0.01 -4.99 -1.82
CA VAL A 47 -1.29 -4.29 -1.94
C VAL A 47 -1.09 -3.05 -2.79
N VAL A 48 -1.94 -2.86 -3.80
CA VAL A 48 -2.01 -1.61 -4.54
C VAL A 48 -2.98 -0.69 -3.82
N ASN A 49 -2.57 0.54 -3.54
CA ASN A 49 -3.41 1.56 -2.92
C ASN A 49 -4.12 2.42 -3.97
N SER A 50 -5.12 3.19 -3.54
CA SER A 50 -5.89 4.07 -4.45
C SER A 50 -5.07 5.22 -5.03
N ASP A 51 -3.99 5.61 -4.34
CA ASP A 51 -3.03 6.63 -4.74
C ASP A 51 -1.93 6.10 -5.68
N GLY A 52 -1.98 4.81 -6.05
CA GLY A 52 -0.99 4.16 -6.92
C GLY A 52 0.26 3.66 -6.20
N THR A 53 0.39 3.87 -4.89
CA THR A 53 1.50 3.33 -4.10
C THR A 53 1.32 1.84 -3.79
N LEU A 54 2.43 1.18 -3.43
CA LEU A 54 2.45 -0.22 -3.02
C LEU A 54 2.67 -0.33 -1.51
N SER A 55 1.83 -1.09 -0.81
CA SER A 55 1.98 -1.38 0.61
C SER A 55 2.04 -2.89 0.86
N ARG A 56 2.62 -3.27 2.00
CA ARG A 56 2.56 -4.64 2.53
C ARG A 56 1.51 -4.75 3.65
N ILE A 57 1.05 -5.97 3.93
CA ILE A 57 0.19 -6.24 5.10
C ILE A 57 1.10 -6.46 6.31
N ALA A 58 1.11 -5.51 7.25
CA ALA A 58 2.06 -5.50 8.37
C ALA A 58 2.00 -6.76 9.25
N ASN A 59 0.79 -7.24 9.53
CA ASN A 59 0.52 -8.39 10.40
C ASN A 59 0.33 -9.71 9.62
N TRP A 60 0.88 -9.82 8.40
CA TRP A 60 0.66 -11.00 7.55
C TRP A 60 1.14 -12.32 8.16
N THR A 61 2.30 -12.29 8.82
CA THR A 61 2.93 -13.47 9.45
C THR A 61 2.15 -13.96 10.67
N GLU A 62 1.45 -13.05 11.34
CA GLU A 62 0.65 -13.31 12.54
C GLU A 62 -0.74 -13.85 12.21
N MET A 63 -1.20 -13.70 10.96
CA MET A 63 -2.50 -14.20 10.50
C MET A 63 -2.53 -15.71 10.35
N THR A 64 -3.67 -16.30 10.72
CA THR A 64 -3.92 -17.72 10.55
C THR A 64 -4.10 -18.10 9.08
N PRO A 65 -3.87 -19.37 8.68
CA PRO A 65 -4.13 -19.84 7.31
C PRO A 65 -5.51 -19.46 6.73
N PRO A 66 -6.65 -19.63 7.44
CA PRO A 66 -7.96 -19.26 6.90
C PRO A 66 -8.15 -17.74 6.70
N GLU A 67 -7.55 -16.91 7.55
CA GLU A 67 -7.59 -15.45 7.39
C GLU A 67 -6.80 -15.01 6.16
N ARG A 68 -5.60 -15.58 5.98
CA ARG A 68 -4.77 -15.33 4.80
C ARG A 68 -5.47 -15.73 3.51
N GLU A 69 -6.19 -16.87 3.50
CA GLU A 69 -6.95 -17.32 2.32
C GLU A 69 -8.07 -16.33 1.96
N ARG A 70 -8.85 -15.89 2.96
CA ARG A 70 -9.93 -14.92 2.76
C ARG A 70 -9.39 -13.61 2.20
N ILE A 71 -8.27 -13.13 2.74
CA ILE A 71 -7.61 -11.91 2.26
C ILE A 71 -7.12 -12.10 0.83
N MET A 72 -6.44 -13.21 0.51
CA MET A 72 -5.95 -13.49 -0.84
C MET A 72 -7.07 -13.47 -1.88
N ARG A 73 -8.21 -14.10 -1.57
CA ARG A 73 -9.37 -14.17 -2.47
C ARG A 73 -9.85 -12.78 -2.90
N VAL A 74 -9.92 -11.85 -1.96
CA VAL A 74 -10.42 -10.49 -2.20
C VAL A 74 -9.33 -9.57 -2.74
N LEU A 75 -8.10 -9.73 -2.24
CA LEU A 75 -6.96 -8.87 -2.57
C LEU A 75 -6.61 -8.94 -4.06
N VAL A 76 -6.61 -10.14 -4.64
CA VAL A 76 -6.32 -10.32 -6.07
C VAL A 76 -7.30 -9.54 -6.94
N ALA A 77 -8.60 -9.62 -6.66
CA ALA A 77 -9.62 -8.89 -7.42
C ALA A 77 -9.47 -7.37 -7.26
N ARG A 78 -9.24 -6.89 -6.03
CA ARG A 78 -9.10 -5.45 -5.75
C ARG A 78 -7.84 -4.86 -6.33
N ASN A 79 -6.71 -5.56 -6.27
CA ASN A 79 -5.47 -5.10 -6.87
C ASN A 79 -5.58 -5.02 -8.39
N LYS A 80 -6.24 -6.00 -9.04
CA LYS A 80 -6.50 -5.94 -10.50
C LYS A 80 -7.32 -4.71 -10.89
N LEU A 81 -8.41 -4.43 -10.15
CA LEU A 81 -9.23 -3.26 -10.41
C LEU A 81 -8.42 -1.97 -10.25
N ARG A 82 -7.68 -1.84 -9.14
CA ARG A 82 -6.84 -0.67 -8.90
C ARG A 82 -5.77 -0.48 -9.96
N LEU A 83 -5.13 -1.55 -10.44
CA LEU A 83 -4.15 -1.45 -11.52
C LEU A 83 -4.80 -0.97 -12.83
N ALA A 84 -5.97 -1.50 -13.18
CA ALA A 84 -6.71 -1.05 -14.35
C ALA A 84 -7.11 0.44 -14.25
N ASP A 85 -7.55 0.88 -13.06
CA ASP A 85 -7.85 2.29 -12.81
C ASP A 85 -6.61 3.19 -12.97
N GLN A 86 -5.45 2.75 -12.47
CA GLN A 86 -4.20 3.51 -12.64
C GLN A 86 -3.76 3.54 -14.11
N GLU A 87 -3.90 2.43 -14.83
CA GLU A 87 -3.56 2.37 -16.26
C GLU A 87 -4.46 3.31 -17.08
N ALA A 88 -5.76 3.33 -16.79
CA ALA A 88 -6.70 4.26 -17.43
C ALA A 88 -6.36 5.73 -17.14
N LYS A 89 -5.95 6.06 -15.91
CA LYS A 89 -5.49 7.42 -15.55
C LYS A 89 -4.24 7.82 -16.34
N LEU A 90 -3.25 6.93 -16.42
CA LEU A 90 -2.01 7.17 -17.18
C LEU A 90 -2.28 7.40 -18.68
N GLN A 91 -3.26 6.69 -19.25
CA GLN A 91 -3.69 6.87 -20.64
C GLN A 91 -4.42 8.21 -20.87
N GLN A 92 -5.22 8.66 -19.90
CA GLN A 92 -5.88 9.97 -19.94
C GLN A 92 -4.87 11.12 -19.83
N ASP A 93 -3.82 10.93 -19.04
CA ASP A 93 -2.73 11.90 -18.87
C ASP A 93 -1.70 11.89 -20.02
N GLY A 94 -1.96 11.14 -21.11
CA GLY A 94 -1.23 11.24 -22.38
C GLY A 94 0.17 10.62 -22.40
N VAL A 95 0.54 9.84 -21.39
CA VAL A 95 1.79 9.05 -21.41
C VAL A 95 1.47 7.68 -21.98
N ALA A 96 1.65 7.53 -23.30
CA ALA A 96 1.47 6.27 -24.01
C ALA A 96 2.27 5.15 -23.32
N ALA A 97 1.55 4.09 -22.89
CA ALA A 97 2.14 2.91 -22.30
C ALA A 97 3.21 2.31 -23.24
N PRO A 98 4.39 1.90 -22.75
CA PRO A 98 5.35 1.21 -23.59
C PRO A 98 4.73 -0.10 -24.05
N ASP A 99 4.54 -0.20 -25.36
CA ASP A 99 4.00 -1.33 -26.09
C ASP A 99 4.68 -2.63 -25.64
N ARG A 100 3.99 -3.39 -24.80
CA ARG A 100 4.53 -4.60 -24.15
C ARG A 100 4.54 -5.80 -25.12
N ASN A 101 4.22 -5.62 -26.40
CA ASN A 101 3.98 -6.71 -27.35
C ASN A 101 4.96 -6.77 -28.55
N LEU A 102 6.06 -6.01 -28.54
CA LEU A 102 7.00 -5.96 -29.68
C LEU A 102 8.18 -6.96 -29.63
N ARG A 103 8.24 -7.89 -28.67
CA ARG A 103 9.43 -8.78 -28.51
C ARG A 103 9.21 -10.27 -28.79
N ALA A 104 8.08 -10.66 -29.40
CA ALA A 104 7.72 -12.08 -29.55
C ALA A 104 7.67 -12.63 -30.99
N ASN A 105 8.23 -11.95 -32.01
CA ASN A 105 8.15 -12.49 -33.38
C ASN A 105 9.39 -12.33 -34.28
N ASP A 106 10.59 -12.14 -33.70
CA ASP A 106 11.84 -12.04 -34.48
C ASP A 106 12.60 -13.38 -34.55
N SER A 107 11.90 -14.48 -34.85
CA SER A 107 12.51 -15.81 -35.04
C SER A 107 12.25 -16.39 -36.44
N ARG A 108 11.96 -15.57 -37.46
CA ARG A 108 11.63 -16.08 -38.80
C ARG A 108 12.30 -15.32 -39.97
N ALA A 109 13.55 -14.90 -39.79
CA ALA A 109 14.36 -14.40 -40.90
C ALA A 109 15.85 -14.69 -40.71
N ALA A 110 16.22 -15.98 -40.73
CA ALA A 110 17.59 -16.41 -41.05
C ALA A 110 17.54 -17.74 -41.79
N SER A 111 17.03 -17.67 -43.02
CA SER A 111 17.45 -18.56 -44.09
C SER A 111 18.21 -17.66 -45.05
N LEU A 112 19.54 -17.84 -45.18
CA LEU A 112 20.29 -17.65 -46.41
C LEU A 112 21.72 -18.19 -46.22
N ASP A 113 22.13 -19.00 -47.20
CA ASP A 113 23.39 -19.72 -47.43
C ASP A 113 23.59 -21.07 -46.70
#